data_AF-A0A2Z3GZW0-F1
#
_entry.id   AF-A0A2Z3GZW0-F1
#
_cell.length_a   1.000
_cell.length_b   1.000
_cell.length_c   1.000
_cell.angle_alpha   90.00
_cell.angle_beta   90.00
_cell.angle_gamma   90.00
#
_symmetry.space_group_name_H-M   'P 1'
#
loop_
_entity.id
_entity.type
_entity.pdbx_description
1 polymer ?
#
loop_
_entity_poly.entity_id
_entity_poly.type
_entity_poly.pdbx_seq_one_letter_code
_entity_poly.pdbx_strand_id
1 'polypeptide(L)'
;MEVLPLEVYATDSNYAVVKPPGRNFPGAVIQGDSLRILCGLAVSVARRVRDHAPEDDEFLSDLQELAQSLVGRLLHYQQVLQAHGVRLPYTRPVTDADLVQLLPEAPDAEPGAAPDTAR
;
A
#
# COMPACT_ATOMS: atom_id res chain seq x y z
N MET A 1 23.50 -13.58 11.09
CA MET A 1 22.09 -13.85 10.77
C MET A 1 21.53 -14.69 11.91
N GLU A 2 20.53 -14.19 12.61
CA GLU A 2 19.81 -14.93 13.66
C GLU A 2 18.54 -15.53 13.04
N VAL A 3 18.19 -16.76 13.40
CA VAL A 3 17.00 -17.44 12.89
C VAL A 3 16.07 -17.72 14.07
N LEU A 4 14.86 -17.17 13.98
CA LEU A 4 13.82 -17.32 15.00
C LEU A 4 12.55 -17.88 14.34
N PRO A 5 11.82 -18.79 15.01
CA PRO A 5 10.52 -19.23 14.53
C PRO A 5 9.52 -18.07 14.60
N LEU A 6 8.72 -17.89 13.56
CA LEU A 6 7.67 -16.88 13.49
C LEU A 6 6.29 -17.57 13.46
N GLU A 7 5.33 -17.01 14.18
CA GLU A 7 3.92 -17.36 13.94
C GLU A 7 3.50 -16.66 12.65
N VAL A 8 2.97 -17.42 11.68
CA VAL A 8 2.60 -16.92 10.35
C VAL A 8 1.08 -16.87 10.23
N TYR A 9 0.53 -15.68 9.99
CA TYR A 9 -0.90 -15.44 9.89
C TYR A 9 -1.37 -15.33 8.43
N ALA A 10 -0.51 -14.79 7.57
CA ALA A 10 -0.72 -14.70 6.12
C ALA A 10 0.62 -14.75 5.38
N THR A 11 0.63 -15.38 4.19
CA THR A 11 1.80 -15.53 3.32
C THR A 11 1.59 -14.94 1.93
N ASP A 12 0.54 -14.16 1.73
CA ASP A 12 0.31 -13.45 0.48
C ASP A 12 1.57 -12.63 0.15
N SER A 13 2.11 -12.81 -1.06
CA SER A 13 3.51 -12.48 -1.38
C SER A 13 3.91 -11.04 -1.04
N ASN A 14 2.95 -10.11 -1.11
CA ASN A 14 3.18 -8.68 -0.91
C ASN A 14 2.70 -8.16 0.46
N TYR A 15 2.03 -9.01 1.26
CA TYR A 15 1.34 -8.63 2.50
C TYR A 15 1.47 -9.66 3.63
N ALA A 16 2.62 -10.33 3.74
CA ALA A 16 2.82 -11.29 4.82
C ALA A 16 2.61 -10.68 6.21
N VAL A 17 1.87 -11.39 7.07
CA VAL A 17 1.62 -10.99 8.46
C VAL A 17 2.22 -12.05 9.37
N VAL A 18 3.19 -11.64 10.19
CA VAL A 18 3.97 -12.55 11.04
C VAL A 18 4.16 -11.98 12.44
N LYS A 19 4.30 -12.84 13.44
CA LYS A 19 4.53 -12.43 14.82
C LYS A 19 5.82 -13.08 15.35
N PRO A 20 6.88 -12.27 15.57
CA PRO A 20 8.08 -12.74 16.23
C PRO A 20 7.81 -13.11 17.71
N PRO A 21 8.63 -14.00 18.30
CA PRO A 21 8.55 -14.32 19.71
C PRO A 21 8.62 -13.06 20.59
N GLY A 22 7.80 -13.00 21.65
CA GLY A 22 7.80 -11.90 22.61
C GLY A 22 7.01 -10.64 22.18
N ARG A 23 6.41 -10.62 20.98
CA ARG A 23 5.49 -9.54 20.57
C ARG A 23 4.05 -9.89 20.92
N ASN A 24 3.28 -8.89 21.34
CA ASN A 24 1.84 -9.06 21.62
C ASN A 24 1.00 -9.08 20.35
N PHE A 25 1.40 -8.33 19.32
CA PHE A 25 0.67 -8.19 18.06
C PHE A 25 1.54 -8.64 16.88
N PRO A 26 0.93 -9.28 15.86
CA PRO A 26 1.61 -9.54 14.59
C PRO A 26 2.02 -8.23 13.90
N GLY A 27 3.07 -8.29 13.09
CA GLY A 27 3.50 -7.20 12.21
C GLY A 27 3.20 -7.53 10.75
N ALA A 28 2.99 -6.49 9.94
CA ALA A 28 2.97 -6.59 8.49
C ALA A 28 4.40 -6.47 7.94
N VAL A 29 4.83 -7.44 7.15
CA VAL A 29 6.15 -7.44 6.51
C VAL A 29 6.09 -6.58 5.25
N ILE A 30 7.07 -5.69 5.09
CA ILE A 30 7.27 -4.92 3.86
C ILE A 30 8.58 -5.37 3.24
N GLN A 31 8.53 -5.92 2.03
CA GLN A 31 9.72 -6.30 1.27
C GLN A 31 10.56 -5.05 0.93
N GLY A 32 11.88 -5.23 0.75
CA GLY A 32 12.81 -4.11 0.59
C GLY A 32 12.55 -3.25 -0.66
N ASP A 33 12.08 -3.85 -1.74
CA ASP A 33 11.66 -3.19 -2.98
C ASP A 33 10.39 -2.36 -2.77
N SER A 34 9.35 -2.94 -2.18
CA SER A 34 8.12 -2.25 -1.78
C SER A 34 8.42 -1.09 -0.81
N LEU A 35 9.31 -1.31 0.16
CA LEU A 35 9.73 -0.29 1.11
C LEU A 35 10.45 0.87 0.41
N ARG A 36 11.28 0.57 -0.59
CA ARG A 36 11.95 1.59 -1.40
C ARG A 36 10.95 2.43 -2.18
N ILE A 37 9.92 1.82 -2.76
CA ILE A 37 8.84 2.53 -3.47
C ILE A 37 8.11 3.48 -2.52
N LEU A 38 7.61 2.97 -1.39
CA LEU A 38 6.93 3.77 -0.37
C LEU A 38 7.78 4.96 0.11
N CYS A 39 9.08 4.70 0.36
CA CYS A 39 10.03 5.74 0.76
C CYS A 39 10.24 6.78 -0.35
N GLY A 40 10.36 6.33 -1.61
CA GLY A 40 10.45 7.19 -2.78
C GLY A 40 9.26 8.14 -2.88
N LEU A 41 8.04 7.60 -2.84
CA LEU A 41 6.79 8.37 -2.89
C LEU A 41 6.72 9.39 -1.74
N ALA A 42 7.02 8.97 -0.50
CA ALA A 42 7.01 9.87 0.65
C ALA A 42 8.01 11.02 0.53
N VAL A 43 9.23 10.75 0.06
CA VAL A 43 10.24 11.79 -0.20
C VAL A 43 9.82 12.71 -1.34
N SER A 44 9.21 12.15 -2.38
CA SER A 44 8.70 12.89 -3.55
C SER A 44 7.64 13.91 -3.14
N VAL A 45 6.62 13.47 -2.40
CA VAL A 45 5.57 14.32 -1.82
C VAL A 45 6.16 15.40 -0.92
N ALA A 46 7.06 15.04 0.00
CA ALA A 46 7.67 16.00 0.92
C ALA A 46 8.49 17.09 0.21
N ARG A 47 9.20 16.74 -0.88
CA ARG A 47 9.95 17.70 -1.68
C ARG A 47 9.04 18.69 -2.39
N ARG A 48 7.95 18.22 -3.00
CA ARG A 48 6.99 19.10 -3.69
C ARG A 48 6.26 20.05 -2.73
N VAL A 49 5.91 19.58 -1.53
CA VAL A 49 5.37 20.46 -0.47
C VAL A 49 6.37 21.57 -0.11
N ARG A 50 7.65 21.19 0.10
CA ARG A 50 8.72 22.16 0.41
C ARG A 50 8.94 23.16 -0.73
N ASP A 51 8.85 22.70 -1.98
CA ASP A 51 9.11 23.51 -3.18
C ASP A 51 7.85 24.29 -3.64
N HIS A 52 6.80 24.32 -2.81
CA HIS A 52 5.52 25.01 -3.05
C HIS A 52 4.79 24.58 -4.34
N ALA A 53 4.90 23.30 -4.72
CA ALA A 53 4.21 22.69 -5.84
C ALA A 53 3.27 21.53 -5.43
N PRO A 54 2.33 21.70 -4.47
CA PRO A 54 1.46 20.62 -4.00
C PRO A 54 0.24 20.37 -4.90
N GLU A 55 0.25 20.81 -6.16
CA GLU A 55 -0.91 20.74 -7.06
C GLU A 55 -0.59 20.12 -8.43
N ASP A 56 0.68 19.75 -8.70
CA ASP A 56 1.02 19.11 -9.96
C ASP A 56 0.52 17.65 -10.03
N ASP A 57 0.23 17.15 -11.23
CA ASP A 57 -0.33 15.81 -11.42
C ASP A 57 0.58 14.71 -10.85
N GLU A 58 1.90 14.93 -10.87
CA GLU A 58 2.89 13.99 -10.32
C GLU A 58 2.81 13.94 -8.79
N PHE A 59 2.62 15.09 -8.13
CA PHE A 59 2.36 15.19 -6.70
C PHE A 59 1.10 14.43 -6.31
N LEU A 60 0.00 14.67 -7.03
CA LEU A 60 -1.28 14.04 -6.75
C LEU A 60 -1.21 12.53 -6.99
N SER A 61 -0.53 12.10 -8.06
CA SER A 61 -0.28 10.69 -8.35
C SER A 61 0.54 10.03 -7.24
N ASP A 62 1.69 10.61 -6.87
CA ASP A 62 2.58 10.06 -5.85
C ASP A 62 1.89 9.99 -4.47
N LEU A 63 1.13 11.02 -4.12
CA LEU A 63 0.38 11.08 -2.87
C LEU A 63 -0.74 10.05 -2.84
N GLN A 64 -1.48 9.90 -3.95
CA GLN A 64 -2.52 8.89 -4.09
C GLN A 64 -1.92 7.49 -3.97
N GLU A 65 -0.86 7.17 -4.71
CA GLU A 65 -0.21 5.86 -4.69
C GLU A 65 0.32 5.52 -3.28
N LEU A 66 0.93 6.49 -2.60
CA LEU A 66 1.42 6.33 -1.24
C LEU A 66 0.27 6.01 -0.27
N ALA A 67 -0.81 6.79 -0.33
CA ALA A 67 -1.97 6.62 0.53
C ALA A 67 -2.63 5.26 0.28
N GLN A 68 -2.91 4.92 -0.98
CA GLN A 68 -3.54 3.65 -1.37
C GLN A 68 -2.67 2.45 -0.97
N SER A 69 -1.35 2.53 -1.17
CA SER A 69 -0.43 1.46 -0.77
C SER A 69 -0.40 1.23 0.75
N LEU A 70 -0.45 2.29 1.56
CA LEU A 70 -0.48 2.17 3.02
C LEU A 70 -1.84 1.71 3.54
N VAL A 71 -2.93 2.25 3.00
CA VAL A 71 -4.30 1.89 3.36
C VAL A 71 -4.58 0.44 2.98
N GLY A 72 -4.23 0.00 1.77
CA GLY A 72 -4.37 -1.39 1.34
C GLY A 72 -3.63 -2.38 2.24
N ARG A 73 -2.41 -2.03 2.68
CA ARG A 73 -1.64 -2.83 3.66
C ARG A 73 -2.39 -2.97 4.98
N LEU A 74 -2.95 -1.87 5.49
CA LEU A 74 -3.68 -1.88 6.76
C LEU A 74 -5.01 -2.62 6.64
N LEU A 75 -5.75 -2.46 5.55
CA LEU A 75 -6.99 -3.22 5.29
C LEU A 75 -6.72 -4.72 5.30
N HIS A 76 -5.70 -5.19 4.57
CA HIS A 76 -5.30 -6.59 4.59
C HIS A 76 -4.88 -7.06 6.00
N TYR A 77 -4.03 -6.29 6.68
CA TYR A 77 -3.60 -6.62 8.04
C TYR A 77 -4.80 -6.78 9.00
N GLN A 78 -5.77 -5.87 8.94
CA GLN A 78 -6.99 -5.95 9.77
C GLN A 78 -7.80 -7.20 9.46
N GLN A 79 -7.99 -7.52 8.18
CA GLN A 79 -8.71 -8.72 7.75
C GLN A 79 -8.03 -9.99 8.29
N VAL A 80 -6.70 -10.05 8.21
CA VAL A 80 -5.91 -11.17 8.75
C VAL A 80 -6.07 -11.26 10.28
N LEU A 81 -5.91 -10.15 11.01
CA LEU A 81 -6.09 -10.17 12.47
C LEU A 81 -7.50 -10.64 12.86
N GLN A 82 -8.52 -10.14 12.16
CA GLN A 82 -9.91 -10.52 12.39
C GLN A 82 -10.14 -12.03 12.14
N ALA A 83 -9.60 -12.56 11.04
CA ALA A 83 -9.72 -13.98 10.69
C ALA A 83 -9.10 -14.91 11.75
N HIS A 84 -8.07 -14.43 12.46
CA HIS A 84 -7.38 -15.17 13.52
C HIS A 84 -7.81 -14.77 14.94
N GLY A 85 -8.88 -13.97 15.09
CA GLY A 85 -9.41 -13.56 16.39
C GLY A 85 -8.49 -12.65 17.20
N VAL A 86 -7.52 -11.99 16.54
CA VAL A 86 -6.59 -11.05 17.16
C VAL A 86 -7.20 -9.65 17.15
N ARG A 87 -7.14 -8.97 18.29
CA ARG A 87 -7.61 -7.57 18.39
C ARG A 87 -6.65 -6.63 17.68
N LEU A 88 -7.17 -5.55 17.12
CA LEU A 88 -6.36 -4.52 16.48
C LEU A 88 -5.45 -3.81 17.50
N PRO A 89 -4.20 -3.49 17.14
CA PRO A 89 -3.25 -2.76 18.01
C PRO A 89 -3.50 -1.24 18.04
N TYR A 90 -4.61 -0.76 17.49
CA TYR A 90 -4.98 0.65 17.41
C TYR A 90 -6.51 0.83 17.52
N THR A 91 -6.94 2.02 17.91
CA THR A 91 -8.34 2.29 18.30
C THR A 91 -9.26 2.53 17.11
N ARG A 92 -8.77 3.17 16.04
CA ARG A 92 -9.55 3.49 14.85
C ARG A 92 -9.16 2.55 13.71
N PRO A 93 -10.06 1.66 13.25
CA PRO A 93 -9.83 0.86 12.06
C PRO A 93 -9.72 1.74 10.83
N VAL A 94 -8.85 1.34 9.91
CA VAL A 94 -8.82 1.84 8.53
C VAL A 94 -9.94 1.21 7.74
N THR A 95 -10.56 1.97 6.86
CA THR A 95 -11.67 1.56 6.01
C THR A 95 -11.40 1.95 4.56
N ASP A 96 -12.19 1.42 3.62
CA ASP A 96 -12.08 1.83 2.21
C ASP A 96 -12.35 3.32 2.01
N ALA A 97 -13.04 3.99 2.95
CA ALA A 97 -13.24 5.43 2.94
C ALA A 97 -11.96 6.24 3.21
N ASP A 98 -10.90 5.60 3.70
CA ASP A 98 -9.58 6.22 3.86
C ASP A 98 -8.74 6.11 2.56
N LEU A 99 -9.23 5.41 1.52
CA LEU A 99 -8.63 5.45 0.18
C LEU A 99 -8.88 6.82 -0.44
N VAL A 100 -7.80 7.44 -0.92
CA VAL A 100 -7.86 8.76 -1.55
C VAL A 100 -7.84 8.59 -3.06
N GLN A 101 -8.71 9.32 -3.74
CA GLN A 101 -8.67 9.52 -5.19
C GLN A 101 -8.43 11.00 -5.45
N LEU A 102 -7.24 11.34 -5.94
CA LEU A 102 -6.79 12.70 -6.23
C LEU A 102 -6.77 13.01 -7.72
N LEU A 103 -6.56 11.99 -8.55
CA LEU A 103 -6.60 12.10 -10.01
C LEU A 103 -7.88 11.45 -10.55
N PRO A 104 -8.43 11.95 -11.68
CA PRO A 104 -9.47 11.21 -12.38
C PRO A 104 -8.94 9.85 -12.80
N GLU A 105 -9.77 8.81 -12.74
CA GLU A 105 -9.42 7.53 -13.36
C GLU A 105 -9.12 7.81 -14.83
N ALA A 106 -7.95 7.36 -15.29
CA ALA A 106 -7.62 7.47 -16.71
C ALA A 106 -8.77 6.83 -17.50
N PRO A 107 -9.32 7.50 -18.53
CA PRO A 107 -10.37 6.89 -19.33
C PRO A 107 -9.85 5.55 -19.83
N ASP A 108 -10.60 4.48 -19.56
CA ASP A 108 -10.29 3.13 -20.01
C ASP A 108 -9.77 3.22 -21.45
N ALA A 109 -8.51 2.82 -21.66
CA ALA A 109 -7.96 2.73 -22.99
C ALA A 109 -8.90 1.82 -23.79
N GLU A 110 -9.65 2.40 -24.74
CA GLU A 110 -10.65 1.66 -25.50
C GLU A 110 -10.02 0.38 -26.06
N PRO A 111 -10.62 -0.80 -25.83
CA PRO A 111 -10.13 -2.03 -26.41
C PRO A 111 -10.49 -2.04 -27.90
N GLY A 112 -9.59 -1.57 -28.75
CA GLY A 112 -9.61 -1.95 -30.17
C GLY A 112 -9.38 -0.84 -31.18
N ALA A 113 -8.14 -0.37 -31.31
CA ALA A 113 -7.63 0.00 -32.62
C ALA A 113 -6.94 -1.23 -33.22
N ALA A 114 -7.71 -2.09 -33.89
CA ALA A 114 -7.13 -3.10 -34.78
C ALA A 114 -6.36 -2.37 -35.90
N PRO A 115 -5.15 -2.81 -36.27
CA PRO A 115 -4.47 -2.24 -37.43
C PRO A 115 -5.25 -2.63 -38.68
N ASP A 116 -5.75 -1.61 -39.37
CA ASP A 116 -6.30 -1.69 -40.71
C ASP A 116 -5.21 -2.17 -41.69
N THR A 117 -5.14 -3.48 -41.91
CA THR A 117 -4.38 -4.05 -43.02
C THR A 117 -5.16 -3.86 -44.31
N ALA A 118 -5.05 -2.68 -44.91
CA ALA A 118 -5.52 -2.40 -46.25
C ALA A 118 -4.36 -2.26 -47.25
N ARG A 119 -4.25 -3.30 -48.10
CA ARG A 119 -3.63 -3.40 -49.43
C ARG A 119 -2.11 -3.49 -49.57
#